data_AF-A0A2V9J088-F1
#
_entry.id   AF-A0A2V9J088-F1
#
_cell.length_a   1.000
_cell.length_b   1.000
_cell.length_c   1.000
_cell.angle_alpha   90.00
_cell.angle_beta   90.00
_cell.angle_gamma   90.00
#
_symmetry.space_group_name_H-M   'P 1'
#
loop_
_entity.id
_entity.type
_entity.pdbx_description
1 polymer ?
#
loop_
_entity_poly.entity_id
_entity_poly.type
_entity_poly.pdbx_seq_one_letter_code
_entity_poly.pdbx_strand_id
1 'polypeptide(L)'
;MTHNFFWAAAASLVAAGFWVASLGVAQNSSASAPGDSGEVLYAKNCAVCHGAGARGGDRAPGLANSRGLRSQSEDQIAAVIRTGIPGRMPPFELPDSELKTLAAWVRSLNISAFDAKPDGDPSAGEQFFFGTGQCASCHMVAGRGKANGPDLSDTGRSLTLGELQHALDDPAGAAKIRSSSACPPWAWCPQNKWALVNVHLRNGSTLRGFARNQGKHDLQLQTLDGRLHLLEEREYDQVSREETSLMPPLKATAEERRDLIAYLSRLGGAAGGPLTSEPDPISADAIQQVLNPKPGEWPTYNGILSGNRHSGLEQINVQNATRLQLQWSYSLPSSELQTTPVVSDGVMYVSAPDQVCALDSRAGREIWCYTRPSDTASPSGAQGVGAAGGSPNRGLALLGDRVFLTTSDAHLVCLNGLTGGVMWDVNMPDSPGRYSGRVAPLVVGDIVVAGHEGGDGPLRGFLAAYKATTGQLVWRFWTIPRPGEPASETWRGKALETGGGATWLTGSYDSETGSL
;
A
#
# COMPACT_ATOMS: atom_id res chain seq x y z
N MET A 1 6.86 48.42 49.02
CA MET A 1 8.06 48.90 49.75
C MET A 1 9.15 47.87 49.56
N THR A 2 10.38 48.08 49.12
CA THR A 2 11.11 49.16 48.42
C THR A 2 12.53 48.61 48.25
N HIS A 3 13.22 48.95 47.14
CA HIS A 3 14.70 49.03 46.97
C HIS A 3 15.52 47.72 46.83
N ASN A 4 16.23 47.50 45.69
CA ASN A 4 17.58 47.97 45.25
C ASN A 4 18.71 47.16 45.94
N PHE A 5 19.58 46.38 45.26
CA PHE A 5 20.65 46.62 44.26
C PHE A 5 22.06 46.41 44.88
N PHE A 6 22.94 45.78 44.09
CA PHE A 6 24.44 45.78 44.07
C PHE A 6 25.32 44.93 45.03
N TRP A 7 26.02 43.97 44.40
CA TRP A 7 27.47 43.63 44.37
C TRP A 7 28.38 43.86 45.60
N ALA A 8 29.16 42.82 45.99
CA ALA A 8 30.59 42.64 45.68
C ALA A 8 31.37 41.75 46.69
N ALA A 9 32.39 41.08 46.15
CA ALA A 9 33.69 40.70 46.76
C ALA A 9 33.81 39.49 47.72
N ALA A 10 34.40 38.43 47.16
CA ALA A 10 35.67 37.79 47.54
C ALA A 10 35.95 37.45 49.02
N ALA A 11 36.10 36.15 49.29
CA ALA A 11 37.12 35.65 50.22
C ALA A 11 37.53 34.23 49.83
N SER A 12 38.82 34.09 49.54
CA SER A 12 39.54 32.86 49.23
C SER A 12 39.66 31.94 50.44
N LEU A 13 39.54 30.63 50.24
CA LEU A 13 40.08 29.61 51.13
C LEU A 13 40.87 28.59 50.31
N VAL A 14 42.16 28.55 50.59
CA VAL A 14 43.16 27.61 50.08
C VAL A 14 43.12 26.36 50.94
N ALA A 15 43.06 25.16 50.32
CA ALA A 15 43.76 23.98 50.85
C ALA A 15 43.83 22.82 49.84
N ALA A 16 45.07 22.45 49.54
CA ALA A 16 45.60 21.11 49.30
C ALA A 16 45.01 20.26 48.16
N GLY A 17 45.76 20.22 47.05
CA GLY A 17 45.63 19.22 46.01
C GLY A 17 46.10 17.84 46.47
N PHE A 18 45.31 16.83 46.14
CA PHE A 18 45.75 15.44 46.00
C PHE A 18 45.50 15.04 44.54
N TRP A 19 46.58 14.87 43.79
CA TRP A 19 46.55 14.27 42.45
C TRP A 19 46.49 12.75 42.62
N VAL A 20 45.33 12.16 42.35
CA VAL A 20 45.21 10.73 42.07
C VAL A 20 45.12 10.57 40.56
N ALA A 21 46.23 10.13 39.96
CA ALA A 21 46.29 9.76 38.56
C ALA A 21 45.34 8.59 38.31
N SER A 22 44.24 8.86 37.61
CA SER A 22 43.35 7.83 37.09
C SER A 22 44.00 7.26 35.83
N LEU A 23 44.50 6.02 35.91
CA LEU A 23 44.93 5.24 34.75
C LEU A 23 43.73 5.03 33.84
N GLY A 24 43.62 5.83 32.78
CA GLY A 24 42.76 5.54 31.65
C GLY A 24 43.27 4.28 30.96
N VAL A 25 42.45 3.22 30.97
CA VAL A 25 42.66 2.07 30.10
C VAL A 25 42.43 2.56 28.67
N ALA A 26 43.52 2.90 27.97
CA ALA A 26 43.52 3.08 26.54
C ALA A 26 43.07 1.76 25.92
N GLN A 27 41.90 1.76 25.27
CA GLN A 27 41.53 0.66 24.40
C GLN A 27 42.57 0.61 23.27
N ASN A 28 43.15 -0.57 23.11
CA ASN A 28 44.21 -0.85 22.17
C ASN A 28 43.66 -0.74 20.74
N SER A 29 43.64 0.47 20.18
CA SER A 29 43.32 0.72 18.78
C SER A 29 44.49 0.24 17.93
N SER A 30 44.41 -1.00 17.46
CA SER A 30 45.21 -1.42 16.32
C SER A 30 44.81 -0.52 15.14
N ALA A 31 45.72 0.36 14.74
CA ALA A 31 45.50 1.25 13.60
C ALA A 31 45.05 0.42 12.39
N SER A 32 43.94 0.81 11.78
CA SER A 32 43.43 0.26 10.53
C SER A 32 44.51 0.36 9.46
N ALA A 33 44.63 -0.64 8.60
CA ALA A 33 45.52 -0.52 7.45
C ALA A 33 44.86 0.44 6.42
N PRO A 34 45.62 1.31 5.74
CA PRO A 34 45.08 2.12 4.65
C PRO A 34 44.45 1.20 3.59
N GLY A 35 43.13 1.30 3.39
CA GLY A 35 42.40 0.49 2.41
C GLY A 35 41.60 -0.70 2.98
N ASP A 36 41.44 -0.81 4.30
CA ASP A 36 40.55 -1.81 4.90
C ASP A 36 39.12 -1.70 4.34
N SER A 37 38.49 -2.83 4.02
CA SER A 37 37.11 -2.87 3.58
C SER A 37 36.15 -2.47 4.71
N GLY A 38 34.95 -2.00 4.37
CA GLY A 38 33.95 -1.62 5.37
C GLY A 38 33.55 -2.76 6.31
N GLU A 39 33.60 -4.01 5.84
CA GLU A 39 33.36 -5.20 6.68
C GLU A 39 34.46 -5.40 7.72
N VAL A 40 35.73 -5.18 7.34
CA VAL A 40 36.88 -5.27 8.26
C VAL A 40 36.81 -4.15 9.30
N LEU A 41 36.49 -2.92 8.87
CA LEU A 41 36.29 -1.78 9.77
C LEU A 41 35.12 -2.05 10.74
N TYR A 42 34.04 -2.66 10.27
CA TYR A 42 32.91 -3.04 11.12
C TYR A 42 33.29 -4.11 12.15
N ALA A 43 33.98 -5.16 11.72
CA ALA A 43 34.41 -6.25 12.59
C ALA A 43 35.32 -5.74 13.72
N LYS A 44 36.19 -4.76 13.42
CA LYS A 44 37.09 -4.13 14.39
C LYS A 44 36.36 -3.23 15.39
N ASN A 45 35.43 -2.41 14.93
CA ASN A 45 34.90 -1.30 15.72
C ASN A 45 33.49 -1.54 16.29
N CYS A 46 32.65 -2.30 15.60
CA CYS A 46 31.20 -2.30 15.85
C CYS A 46 30.65 -3.67 16.24
N ALA A 47 31.27 -4.76 15.78
CA ALA A 47 30.78 -6.12 15.99
C ALA A 47 30.65 -6.54 17.46
N VAL A 48 31.45 -5.95 18.37
CA VAL A 48 31.41 -6.23 19.81
C VAL A 48 30.07 -5.84 20.48
N CYS A 49 29.37 -4.86 19.90
CA CYS A 49 28.08 -4.39 20.38
C CYS A 49 26.94 -4.85 19.47
N HIS A 50 27.11 -4.72 18.14
CA HIS A 50 26.07 -4.97 17.15
C HIS A 50 26.09 -6.41 16.59
N GLY A 51 26.96 -7.27 17.11
CA GLY A 51 27.15 -8.65 16.68
C GLY A 51 27.96 -8.78 15.39
N ALA A 52 28.63 -9.92 15.19
CA ALA A 52 29.50 -10.14 14.03
C ALA A 52 28.77 -9.98 12.68
N GLY A 53 27.48 -10.37 12.62
CA GLY A 53 26.66 -10.22 11.42
C GLY A 53 25.81 -8.94 11.37
N ALA A 54 26.07 -7.96 12.24
CA ALA A 54 25.25 -6.74 12.36
C ALA A 54 23.76 -6.99 12.67
N ARG A 55 23.43 -8.14 13.25
CA ARG A 55 22.05 -8.53 13.60
C ARG A 55 21.65 -8.17 15.03
N GLY A 56 22.57 -7.56 15.79
CA GLY A 56 22.34 -7.14 17.16
C GLY A 56 22.65 -8.23 18.18
N GLY A 57 22.54 -7.86 19.45
CA GLY A 57 22.69 -8.75 20.59
C GLY A 57 22.28 -8.02 21.86
N ASP A 58 22.68 -8.54 23.02
CA ASP A 58 22.28 -7.97 24.32
C ASP A 58 22.81 -6.55 24.59
N ARG A 59 23.84 -6.13 23.84
CA ARG A 59 24.52 -4.83 24.03
C ARG A 59 23.97 -3.71 23.15
N ALA A 60 23.55 -4.02 21.92
CA ALA A 60 23.07 -3.03 20.98
C ALA A 60 22.15 -3.66 19.92
N PRO A 61 21.22 -2.86 19.34
CA PRO A 61 20.32 -3.36 18.30
C PRO A 61 21.08 -3.75 17.03
N GLY A 62 20.45 -4.56 16.19
CA GLY A 62 20.97 -4.86 14.86
C GLY A 62 21.04 -3.63 13.96
N LEU A 63 22.08 -3.57 13.13
CA LEU A 63 22.26 -2.53 12.12
C LEU A 63 21.83 -3.01 10.72
N ALA A 64 21.76 -4.31 10.47
CA ALA A 64 21.20 -4.86 9.23
C ALA A 64 19.67 -4.85 9.25
N ASN A 65 19.04 -4.68 8.08
CA ASN A 65 17.58 -4.66 7.90
C ASN A 65 16.85 -3.61 8.76
N SER A 66 17.54 -2.55 9.17
CA SER A 66 16.97 -1.42 9.91
C SER A 66 16.30 -0.43 8.96
N ARG A 67 14.96 -0.35 9.04
CA ARG A 67 14.18 0.67 8.29
C ARG A 67 14.65 2.10 8.57
N GLY A 68 15.04 2.39 9.81
CA GLY A 68 15.54 3.72 10.18
C GLY A 68 16.90 4.06 9.55
N LEU A 69 17.77 3.07 9.36
CA LEU A 69 19.05 3.25 8.65
C LEU A 69 18.85 3.29 7.13
N ARG A 70 17.83 2.61 6.61
CA ARG A 70 17.47 2.66 5.18
C ARG A 70 17.08 4.06 4.71
N SER A 71 16.46 4.88 5.56
CA SER A 71 16.11 6.27 5.23
C SER A 71 17.26 7.26 5.42
N GLN A 72 18.44 6.83 5.88
CA GLN A 72 19.57 7.72 6.12
C GLN A 72 20.55 7.72 4.93
N SER A 73 21.18 8.87 4.70
CA SER A 73 22.34 8.98 3.80
C SER A 73 23.60 8.44 4.48
N GLU A 74 24.62 8.11 3.69
CA GLU A 74 25.93 7.70 4.22
C GLU A 74 26.52 8.79 5.12
N ASP A 75 26.33 10.08 4.80
CA ASP A 75 26.78 11.19 5.63
C ASP A 75 26.05 11.26 6.98
N GLN A 76 24.75 10.96 7.00
CA GLN A 76 23.98 10.90 8.24
C GLN A 76 24.43 9.73 9.12
N ILE A 77 24.68 8.57 8.52
CA ILE A 77 25.22 7.39 9.21
C ILE A 77 26.63 7.70 9.75
N ALA A 78 27.49 8.31 8.94
CA ALA A 78 28.83 8.73 9.35
C ALA A 78 28.78 9.74 10.52
N ALA A 79 27.85 10.69 10.50
CA ALA A 79 27.67 11.64 11.58
C ALA A 79 27.27 10.96 12.90
N VAL A 80 26.36 9.97 12.85
CA VAL A 80 25.98 9.16 14.02
C VAL A 80 27.16 8.36 14.54
N ILE A 81 27.96 7.73 13.68
CA ILE A 81 29.15 6.98 14.09
C ILE A 81 30.18 7.91 14.76
N ARG A 82 30.40 9.09 14.19
CA ARG A 82 31.36 10.08 14.71
C ARG A 82 30.96 10.65 16.07
N THR A 83 29.68 11.01 16.22
CA THR A 83 29.19 11.70 17.42
C THR A 83 28.66 10.76 18.50
N GLY A 84 28.33 9.52 18.13
CA GLY A 84 27.64 8.58 18.99
C GLY A 84 26.19 9.00 19.30
N ILE A 85 25.51 8.18 20.08
CA ILE A 85 24.20 8.47 20.66
C ILE A 85 24.41 8.57 22.18
N PRO A 86 24.28 9.75 22.80
CA PRO A 86 24.55 9.93 24.23
C PRO A 86 23.87 8.87 25.11
N GLY A 87 24.66 8.23 25.96
CA GLY A 87 24.21 7.16 26.87
C GLY A 87 23.84 5.83 26.19
N ARG A 88 24.02 5.68 24.88
CA ARG A 88 23.63 4.47 24.13
C ARG A 88 24.73 3.94 23.20
N MET A 89 25.29 4.80 22.36
CA MET A 89 26.37 4.46 21.42
C MET A 89 27.53 5.45 21.63
N PRO A 90 28.75 5.00 21.93
CA PRO A 90 29.88 5.90 22.08
C PRO A 90 30.27 6.54 20.73
N PRO A 91 30.92 7.72 20.74
CA PRO A 91 31.53 8.29 19.54
C PRO A 91 32.74 7.46 19.09
N PHE A 92 32.97 7.36 17.78
CA PHE A 92 34.13 6.71 17.20
C PHE A 92 34.97 7.73 16.42
N GLU A 93 36.21 7.94 16.86
CA GLU A 93 37.19 8.79 16.18
C GLU A 93 37.91 7.99 15.09
N LEU A 94 37.30 7.93 13.91
CA LEU A 94 37.88 7.30 12.71
C LEU A 94 38.32 8.37 11.70
N PRO A 95 39.39 8.13 10.92
CA PRO A 95 39.72 8.97 9.77
C PRO A 95 38.52 9.10 8.82
N ASP A 96 38.33 10.28 8.21
CA ASP A 96 37.17 10.55 7.36
C ASP A 96 36.98 9.54 6.22
N SER A 97 38.07 9.02 5.66
CA SER A 97 38.04 7.98 4.62
C SER A 97 37.49 6.64 5.15
N GLU A 98 37.92 6.21 6.34
CA GLU A 98 37.44 4.99 6.98
C GLU A 98 36.00 5.13 7.45
N LEU A 99 35.65 6.30 8.00
CA LEU A 99 34.30 6.59 8.43
C LEU A 99 33.31 6.54 7.26
N LYS A 100 33.67 7.10 6.11
CA LYS A 100 32.86 7.00 4.88
C LYS A 100 32.72 5.55 4.41
N THR A 101 33.82 4.80 4.36
CA THR A 101 33.80 3.37 3.98
C THR A 101 32.93 2.54 4.91
N LEU A 102 33.02 2.76 6.23
CA LEU A 102 32.20 2.09 7.22
C LEU A 102 30.73 2.48 7.12
N ALA A 103 30.43 3.77 6.91
CA ALA A 103 29.06 4.24 6.74
C ALA A 103 28.42 3.69 5.46
N ALA A 104 29.16 3.61 4.35
CA ALA A 104 28.71 3.00 3.10
C ALA A 104 28.42 1.50 3.28
N TRP A 105 29.26 0.79 4.06
CA TRP A 105 28.99 -0.62 4.38
C TRP A 105 27.78 -0.80 5.29
N VAL A 106 27.62 0.02 6.33
CA VAL A 106 26.40 -0.01 7.16
C VAL A 106 25.17 0.32 6.30
N ARG A 107 25.28 1.25 5.36
CA ARG A 107 24.20 1.56 4.42
C ARG A 107 23.89 0.38 3.50
N SER A 108 24.91 -0.34 3.02
CA SER A 108 24.76 -1.50 2.14
C SER A 108 24.07 -2.68 2.81
N LEU A 109 24.14 -2.81 4.14
CA LEU A 109 23.32 -3.78 4.89
C LEU A 109 21.82 -3.44 4.91
N ASN A 110 21.44 -2.25 4.45
CA ASN A 110 20.09 -1.70 4.56
C ASN A 110 19.51 -1.24 3.22
N ILE A 111 20.26 -1.34 2.12
CA ILE A 111 19.73 -1.03 0.78
C ILE A 111 18.56 -1.95 0.46
N SER A 112 17.56 -1.40 -0.21
CA SER A 112 16.46 -2.20 -0.74
C SER A 112 17.01 -3.14 -1.80
N ALA A 113 16.34 -4.27 -2.04
CA ALA A 113 16.69 -5.16 -3.14
C ALA A 113 16.62 -4.42 -4.49
N PHE A 114 15.69 -3.47 -4.63
CA PHE A 114 15.53 -2.61 -5.80
C PHE A 114 16.75 -1.75 -6.09
N ASP A 115 17.35 -1.16 -5.07
CA ASP A 115 18.56 -0.34 -5.21
C ASP A 115 19.81 -1.22 -5.39
N ALA A 116 19.82 -2.40 -4.74
CA ALA A 116 20.94 -3.33 -4.79
C ALA A 116 21.20 -3.93 -6.18
N LYS A 117 20.15 -4.07 -7.00
CA LYS A 117 20.22 -4.56 -8.39
C LYS A 117 21.12 -5.81 -8.53
N PRO A 118 20.79 -6.91 -7.83
CA PRO A 118 21.59 -8.13 -7.86
C PRO A 118 21.72 -8.70 -9.28
N ASP A 119 22.77 -9.49 -9.48
CA ASP A 119 23.01 -10.23 -10.71
C ASP A 119 21.90 -11.27 -10.99
N GLY A 120 21.72 -11.62 -12.26
CA GLY A 120 20.73 -12.58 -12.76
C GLY A 120 19.94 -12.02 -13.94
N ASP A 121 19.10 -12.86 -14.54
CA ASP A 121 18.17 -12.46 -15.61
C ASP A 121 16.75 -12.26 -15.05
N PRO A 122 16.28 -11.00 -14.90
CA PRO A 122 14.92 -10.72 -14.42
C PRO A 122 13.82 -11.31 -15.29
N SER A 123 14.05 -11.47 -16.60
CA SER A 123 13.06 -12.02 -17.53
C SER A 123 12.89 -13.53 -17.31
N ALA A 124 14.01 -14.24 -17.12
CA ALA A 124 13.99 -15.65 -16.74
C ALA A 124 13.35 -15.84 -15.35
N GLY A 125 13.65 -14.95 -14.41
CA GLY A 125 13.03 -14.95 -13.08
C GLY A 125 11.52 -14.73 -13.11
N GLU A 126 11.03 -13.84 -13.97
CA GLU A 126 9.60 -13.62 -14.18
C GLU A 126 8.93 -14.88 -14.76
N GLN A 127 9.53 -15.50 -15.76
CA GLN A 127 9.03 -16.74 -16.36
C GLN A 127 8.96 -17.86 -15.33
N PHE A 128 9.97 -18.00 -14.47
CA PHE A 128 9.94 -18.95 -13.37
C PHE A 128 8.81 -18.63 -12.39
N PHE A 129 8.65 -17.36 -11.98
CA PHE A 129 7.62 -16.93 -11.02
C PHE A 129 6.20 -17.29 -11.48
N PHE A 130 5.87 -17.00 -12.75
CA PHE A 130 4.55 -17.27 -13.34
C PHE A 130 4.41 -18.67 -13.94
N GLY A 131 5.51 -19.41 -14.11
CA GLY A 131 5.56 -20.74 -14.69
C GLY A 131 5.88 -21.82 -13.66
N THR A 132 7.04 -22.45 -13.82
CA THR A 132 7.45 -23.65 -13.07
C THR A 132 7.65 -23.42 -11.57
N GLY A 133 7.97 -22.20 -11.17
CA GLY A 133 8.10 -21.81 -9.76
C GLY A 133 6.76 -21.67 -9.04
N GLN A 134 5.65 -21.60 -9.77
CA GLN A 134 4.27 -21.55 -9.25
C GLN A 134 4.01 -20.46 -8.19
N CYS A 135 4.85 -19.44 -8.10
CA CYS A 135 4.74 -18.38 -7.09
C CYS A 135 3.43 -17.60 -7.27
N ALA A 136 3.03 -17.38 -8.52
CA ALA A 136 1.79 -16.69 -8.89
C ALA A 136 0.50 -17.41 -8.48
N SER A 137 0.57 -18.69 -8.06
CA SER A 137 -0.60 -19.43 -7.54
C SER A 137 -1.08 -18.88 -6.19
N CYS A 138 -0.20 -18.20 -5.47
CA CYS A 138 -0.50 -17.58 -4.17
C CYS A 138 -0.24 -16.08 -4.18
N HIS A 139 0.80 -15.61 -4.85
CA HIS A 139 1.22 -14.21 -4.86
C HIS A 139 0.73 -13.46 -6.09
N MET A 140 0.40 -12.19 -5.89
CA MET A 140 0.08 -11.26 -6.97
C MET A 140 1.27 -10.36 -7.28
N VAL A 141 1.47 -10.02 -8.56
CA VAL A 141 2.35 -8.94 -9.03
C VAL A 141 1.62 -8.16 -10.12
N ALA A 142 1.40 -6.86 -9.90
CA ALA A 142 0.70 -5.95 -10.80
C ALA A 142 -0.61 -6.55 -11.35
N GLY A 143 -1.45 -7.06 -10.44
CA GLY A 143 -2.74 -7.68 -10.81
C GLY A 143 -2.66 -9.08 -11.43
N ARG A 144 -1.47 -9.65 -11.64
CA ARG A 144 -1.28 -11.02 -12.17
C ARG A 144 -1.00 -12.00 -11.03
N GLY A 145 -1.61 -13.19 -11.10
CA GLY A 145 -1.53 -14.20 -10.05
C GLY A 145 -2.76 -14.18 -9.13
N LYS A 146 -2.65 -14.77 -7.94
CA LYS A 146 -3.74 -14.82 -6.95
C LYS A 146 -3.45 -13.94 -5.74
N ALA A 147 -4.48 -13.55 -5.01
CA ALA A 147 -4.40 -12.71 -3.82
C ALA A 147 -4.45 -13.52 -2.50
N ASN A 148 -3.98 -14.77 -2.54
CA ASN A 148 -3.95 -15.68 -1.37
C ASN A 148 -2.75 -15.46 -0.45
N GLY A 149 -1.71 -14.83 -0.96
CA GLY A 149 -0.54 -14.37 -0.25
C GLY A 149 -0.33 -12.87 -0.43
N PRO A 150 0.72 -12.31 0.19
CA PRO A 150 1.09 -10.91 0.00
C PRO A 150 1.23 -10.54 -1.48
N ASP A 151 0.74 -9.36 -1.84
CA ASP A 151 1.09 -8.69 -3.09
C ASP A 151 2.58 -8.34 -3.07
N LEU A 152 3.30 -8.77 -4.10
CA LEU A 152 4.75 -8.62 -4.23
C LEU A 152 5.15 -7.49 -5.19
N SER A 153 4.19 -6.71 -5.71
CA SER A 153 4.43 -5.66 -6.70
C SER A 153 5.48 -4.63 -6.27
N ASP A 154 5.63 -4.38 -4.97
CA ASP A 154 6.62 -3.46 -4.39
C ASP A 154 7.67 -4.17 -3.52
N THR A 155 7.80 -5.50 -3.66
CA THR A 155 8.64 -6.28 -2.75
C THR A 155 10.12 -5.90 -2.81
N GLY A 156 10.61 -5.46 -3.97
CA GLY A 156 12.00 -5.06 -4.16
C GLY A 156 12.36 -3.79 -3.40
N ARG A 157 11.42 -2.83 -3.28
CA ARG A 157 11.61 -1.62 -2.47
C ARG A 157 11.37 -1.88 -0.98
N SER A 158 10.46 -2.79 -0.68
CA SER A 158 10.08 -3.12 0.69
C SER A 158 11.14 -3.94 1.45
N LEU A 159 11.82 -4.87 0.77
CA LEU A 159 12.73 -5.83 1.37
C LEU A 159 14.18 -5.61 0.95
N THR A 160 15.14 -6.00 1.80
CA THR A 160 16.54 -6.17 1.40
C THR A 160 16.76 -7.49 0.67
N LEU A 161 17.92 -7.67 0.03
CA LEU A 161 18.28 -8.95 -0.61
C LEU A 161 18.33 -10.10 0.39
N GLY A 162 18.87 -9.86 1.59
CA GLY A 162 18.92 -10.89 2.63
C GLY A 162 17.53 -11.26 3.15
N GLU A 163 16.60 -10.30 3.23
CA GLU A 163 15.20 -10.57 3.58
C GLU A 163 14.48 -11.36 2.49
N LEU A 164 14.70 -11.05 1.20
CA LEU A 164 14.16 -11.84 0.09
C LEU A 164 14.69 -13.28 0.12
N GLN A 165 15.99 -13.46 0.26
CA GLN A 165 16.61 -14.79 0.35
C GLN A 165 16.04 -15.59 1.52
N HIS A 166 15.97 -14.97 2.71
CA HIS A 166 15.42 -15.63 3.88
C HIS A 166 13.95 -15.99 3.72
N ALA A 167 13.14 -15.13 3.11
CA ALA A 167 11.73 -15.42 2.82
C ALA A 167 11.55 -16.60 1.85
N LEU A 168 12.52 -16.83 0.95
CA LEU A 168 12.52 -17.98 0.04
C LEU A 168 13.04 -19.27 0.72
N ASP A 169 14.01 -19.15 1.62
CA ASP A 169 14.65 -20.31 2.28
C ASP A 169 13.90 -20.81 3.51
N ASP A 170 13.41 -19.90 4.34
CA ASP A 170 12.66 -20.19 5.55
C ASP A 170 11.46 -19.23 5.69
N PRO A 171 10.38 -19.45 4.92
CA PRO A 171 9.19 -18.61 4.96
C PRO A 171 8.55 -18.55 6.36
N ALA A 172 8.62 -19.64 7.13
CA ALA A 172 8.07 -19.71 8.48
C ALA A 172 8.90 -18.87 9.48
N GLY A 173 10.23 -18.92 9.36
CA GLY A 173 11.15 -18.07 10.13
C GLY A 173 11.01 -16.59 9.77
N ALA A 174 10.84 -16.26 8.50
CA ALA A 174 10.67 -14.88 8.03
C ALA A 174 9.43 -14.20 8.65
N ALA A 175 8.34 -14.94 8.86
CA ALA A 175 7.15 -14.44 9.56
C ALA A 175 7.45 -14.13 11.04
N LYS A 176 8.30 -14.93 11.70
CA LYS A 176 8.69 -14.76 13.10
C LYS A 176 9.66 -13.58 13.30
N ILE A 177 10.53 -13.28 12.33
CA ILE A 177 11.46 -12.13 12.39
C ILE A 177 10.72 -10.79 12.47
N ARG A 178 9.48 -10.70 11.96
CA ARG A 178 8.65 -9.50 12.06
C ARG A 178 7.94 -9.34 13.42
N SER A 179 8.18 -10.25 14.37
CA SER A 179 7.71 -10.10 15.75
C SER A 179 8.54 -9.05 16.50
N SER A 180 7.90 -8.31 17.39
CA SER A 180 8.54 -7.29 18.22
C SER A 180 8.06 -7.45 19.66
N SER A 181 8.69 -6.79 20.64
CA SER A 181 8.17 -6.78 22.02
C SER A 181 6.74 -6.23 22.11
N ALA A 182 6.34 -5.36 21.18
CA ALA A 182 4.97 -4.88 21.02
C ALA A 182 4.00 -5.91 20.40
N CYS A 183 4.53 -7.03 19.90
CA CYS A 183 3.80 -8.12 19.28
C CYS A 183 4.33 -9.49 19.79
N PRO A 184 4.00 -9.88 21.03
CA PRO A 184 4.42 -11.16 21.57
C PRO A 184 3.73 -12.33 20.85
N PRO A 185 4.27 -13.56 20.92
CA PRO A 185 3.76 -14.71 20.17
C PRO A 185 2.27 -15.04 20.37
N TRP A 186 1.72 -14.73 21.55
CA TRP A 186 0.32 -14.95 21.88
C TRP A 186 -0.62 -13.84 21.37
N ALA A 187 -0.10 -12.66 21.02
CA ALA A 187 -0.91 -11.54 20.55
C ALA A 187 -1.25 -11.70 19.06
N TRP A 188 -2.44 -11.24 18.64
CA TRP A 188 -2.71 -10.99 17.22
C TRP A 188 -2.13 -9.63 16.86
N CYS A 189 -1.41 -9.58 15.75
CA CYS A 189 -0.71 -8.37 15.33
C CYS A 189 -0.93 -8.11 13.84
N PRO A 190 -1.03 -6.84 13.42
CA PRO A 190 -1.17 -6.48 12.02
C PRO A 190 -0.01 -6.93 11.11
N GLN A 191 1.15 -7.33 11.66
CA GLN A 191 2.22 -7.97 10.87
C GLN A 191 1.96 -9.44 10.53
N ASN A 192 1.02 -10.10 11.21
CA ASN A 192 0.72 -11.52 11.11
C ASN A 192 -0.57 -11.80 10.32
N LYS A 193 -0.97 -10.92 9.39
CA LYS A 193 -2.20 -11.07 8.59
C LYS A 193 -2.22 -12.32 7.69
N TRP A 194 -1.10 -13.02 7.59
CA TRP A 194 -0.94 -14.28 6.85
C TRP A 194 -0.73 -15.48 7.79
N ALA A 195 -0.98 -15.32 9.10
CA ALA A 195 -0.99 -16.44 10.03
C ALA A 195 -2.21 -17.32 9.76
N LEU A 196 -1.96 -18.62 9.62
CA LEU A 196 -2.97 -19.62 9.36
C LEU A 196 -3.67 -20.01 10.66
N VAL A 197 -5.00 -20.02 10.64
CA VAL A 197 -5.84 -20.35 11.78
C VAL A 197 -6.93 -21.35 11.41
N ASN A 198 -7.36 -22.13 12.40
CA ASN A 198 -8.57 -22.91 12.37
C ASN A 198 -9.60 -22.25 13.29
N VAL A 199 -10.80 -22.04 12.78
CA VAL A 199 -11.90 -21.37 13.47
C VAL A 199 -13.03 -22.36 13.64
N HIS A 200 -13.32 -22.74 14.88
CA HIS A 200 -14.49 -23.56 15.19
C HIS A 200 -15.73 -22.67 15.25
N LEU A 201 -16.68 -22.94 14.37
CA LEU A 201 -17.95 -22.24 14.32
C LEU A 201 -18.94 -22.91 15.27
N ARG A 202 -19.82 -22.11 15.88
CA ARG A 202 -20.82 -22.61 16.84
C ARG A 202 -21.87 -23.54 16.23
N ASN A 203 -21.96 -23.58 14.90
CA ASN A 203 -22.78 -24.55 14.17
C ASN A 203 -22.10 -25.93 14.03
N GLY A 204 -20.90 -26.11 14.59
CA GLY A 204 -20.13 -27.33 14.59
C GLY A 204 -19.15 -27.49 13.41
N SER A 205 -19.18 -26.59 12.42
CA SER A 205 -18.21 -26.64 11.31
C SER A 205 -16.91 -25.92 11.65
N THR A 206 -15.88 -26.13 10.84
CA THR A 206 -14.56 -25.49 11.02
C THR A 206 -14.14 -24.82 9.73
N LEU A 207 -13.70 -23.57 9.83
CA LEU A 207 -13.06 -22.83 8.73
C LEU A 207 -11.55 -22.78 8.94
N ARG A 208 -10.79 -22.94 7.86
CA ARG A 208 -9.32 -22.86 7.88
C ARG A 208 -8.87 -21.77 6.92
N GLY A 209 -8.03 -20.85 7.37
CA GLY A 209 -7.63 -19.70 6.57
C GLY A 209 -6.71 -18.72 7.28
N PHE A 210 -6.39 -17.62 6.61
CA PHE A 210 -5.55 -16.55 7.13
C PHE A 210 -6.37 -15.57 7.97
N ALA A 211 -5.96 -15.33 9.22
CA ALA A 211 -6.58 -14.31 10.08
C ALA A 211 -6.11 -12.92 9.65
N ARG A 212 -6.80 -12.33 8.66
CA ARG A 212 -6.48 -11.02 8.05
C ARG A 212 -6.58 -9.88 9.04
N ASN A 213 -7.55 -9.96 9.96
CA ASN A 213 -7.72 -9.02 11.04
C ASN A 213 -8.53 -9.66 12.18
N GLN A 214 -8.18 -9.39 13.44
CA GLN A 214 -8.88 -9.93 14.61
C GLN A 214 -9.10 -8.83 15.64
N GLY A 215 -10.35 -8.54 15.97
CA GLY A 215 -10.73 -7.74 17.12
C GLY A 215 -11.08 -8.61 18.33
N LYS A 216 -11.60 -7.96 19.37
CA LYS A 216 -12.05 -8.67 20.58
C LYS A 216 -13.31 -9.52 20.32
N HIS A 217 -14.17 -9.06 19.41
CA HIS A 217 -15.50 -9.61 19.18
C HIS A 217 -15.74 -9.99 17.70
N ASP A 218 -14.70 -9.99 16.88
CA ASP A 218 -14.80 -10.24 15.45
C ASP A 218 -13.51 -10.79 14.83
N LEU A 219 -13.65 -11.44 13.67
CA LEU A 219 -12.56 -12.04 12.92
C LEU A 219 -12.81 -11.88 11.42
N GLN A 220 -11.83 -11.30 10.71
CA GLN A 220 -11.76 -11.31 9.25
C GLN A 220 -10.87 -12.48 8.84
N LEU A 221 -11.48 -13.55 8.34
CA LEU A 221 -10.81 -14.78 7.95
C LEU A 221 -10.83 -14.92 6.43
N GLN A 222 -9.67 -15.04 5.79
CA GLN A 222 -9.58 -15.40 4.38
C GLN A 222 -9.35 -16.90 4.26
N THR A 223 -10.32 -17.65 3.76
CA THR A 223 -10.14 -19.09 3.48
C THR A 223 -9.21 -19.31 2.29
N LEU A 224 -8.68 -20.54 2.16
CA LEU A 224 -7.65 -20.85 1.17
C LEU A 224 -8.14 -20.82 -0.29
N ASP A 225 -9.45 -20.82 -0.50
CA ASP A 225 -10.11 -20.57 -1.79
C ASP A 225 -10.22 -19.05 -2.12
N GLY A 226 -9.72 -18.18 -1.24
CA GLY A 226 -9.71 -16.74 -1.42
C GLY A 226 -10.94 -16.01 -0.90
N ARG A 227 -11.94 -16.71 -0.34
CA ARG A 227 -13.15 -16.06 0.19
C ARG A 227 -12.85 -15.38 1.53
N LEU A 228 -13.38 -14.18 1.71
CA LEU A 228 -13.32 -13.46 2.97
C LEU A 228 -14.60 -13.72 3.79
N HIS A 229 -14.41 -14.23 5.01
CA HIS A 229 -15.44 -14.44 6.00
C HIS A 229 -15.32 -13.38 7.09
N LEU A 230 -16.37 -12.58 7.25
CA LEU A 230 -16.52 -11.56 8.28
C LEU A 230 -17.32 -12.14 9.44
N LEU A 231 -16.63 -12.70 10.42
CA LEU A 231 -17.22 -13.46 11.53
C LEU A 231 -17.37 -12.58 12.77
N GLU A 232 -18.54 -12.59 13.39
CA GLU A 232 -18.75 -12.03 14.73
C GLU A 232 -18.55 -13.09 15.82
N GLU A 233 -18.30 -12.66 17.06
CA GLU A 233 -18.11 -13.52 18.25
C GLU A 233 -19.26 -14.52 18.47
N ARG A 234 -20.48 -14.17 18.05
CA ARG A 234 -21.64 -15.07 18.13
C ARG A 234 -21.59 -16.23 17.14
N GLU A 235 -20.66 -16.22 16.19
CA GLU A 235 -20.56 -17.21 15.10
C GLU A 235 -19.46 -18.24 15.36
N TYR A 236 -18.46 -17.93 16.20
CA TYR A 236 -17.35 -18.82 16.55
C TYR A 236 -17.14 -18.92 18.07
N ASP A 237 -16.49 -19.98 18.54
CA ASP A 237 -16.15 -20.16 19.96
C ASP A 237 -14.66 -20.45 20.20
N GLN A 238 -13.92 -20.85 19.16
CA GLN A 238 -12.50 -21.14 19.25
C GLN A 238 -11.75 -20.71 17.99
N VAL A 239 -10.57 -20.12 18.19
CA VAL A 239 -9.59 -19.84 17.13
C VAL A 239 -8.25 -20.43 17.57
N SER A 240 -7.68 -21.32 16.76
CA SER A 240 -6.36 -21.91 17.00
C SER A 240 -5.40 -21.56 15.86
N ARG A 241 -4.15 -21.25 16.20
CA ARG A 241 -3.10 -20.92 15.21
C ARG A 241 -2.34 -22.16 14.78
N GLU A 242 -1.98 -22.21 13.51
CA GLU A 242 -0.98 -23.13 13.00
C GLU A 242 0.40 -22.45 13.03
N GLU A 243 1.43 -23.19 13.43
CA GLU A 243 2.81 -22.68 13.48
C GLU A 243 3.54 -22.79 12.12
N THR A 244 2.95 -23.51 11.17
CA THR A 244 3.51 -23.76 9.85
C THR A 244 3.03 -22.73 8.83
N SER A 245 3.96 -22.25 8.00
CA SER A 245 3.62 -21.42 6.84
C SER A 245 2.99 -22.26 5.73
N LEU A 246 2.01 -21.69 5.03
CA LEU A 246 1.47 -22.29 3.80
C LEU A 246 2.41 -22.07 2.60
N MET A 247 3.33 -21.10 2.69
CA MET A 247 4.38 -20.89 1.69
C MET A 247 5.50 -21.91 1.92
N PRO A 248 5.74 -22.84 0.98
CA PRO A 248 6.84 -23.79 1.10
C PRO A 248 8.19 -23.10 0.86
N PRO A 249 9.29 -23.62 1.43
CA PRO A 249 10.64 -23.22 1.00
C PRO A 249 10.82 -23.40 -0.50
N LEU A 250 11.51 -22.45 -1.14
CA LEU A 250 11.74 -22.43 -2.58
C LEU A 250 12.54 -23.65 -3.01
N LYS A 251 11.97 -24.43 -3.94
CA LYS A 251 12.67 -25.49 -4.67
C LYS A 251 13.02 -24.97 -6.06
N ALA A 252 14.29 -24.66 -6.26
CA ALA A 252 14.83 -24.12 -7.50
C ALA A 252 16.32 -24.48 -7.62
N THR A 253 16.82 -24.57 -8.85
CA THR A 253 18.26 -24.58 -9.12
C THR A 253 18.91 -23.26 -8.68
N ALA A 254 20.24 -23.23 -8.58
CA ALA A 254 20.97 -22.02 -8.23
C ALA A 254 20.72 -20.87 -9.23
N GLU A 255 20.60 -21.21 -10.51
CA GLU A 255 20.29 -20.28 -11.60
C GLU A 255 18.87 -19.73 -11.49
N GLU A 256 17.86 -20.59 -11.42
CA GLU A 256 16.46 -20.16 -11.25
C GLU A 256 16.26 -19.29 -10.01
N ARG A 257 16.93 -19.63 -8.90
CA ARG A 257 16.90 -18.82 -7.68
C ARG A 257 17.51 -17.44 -7.89
N ARG A 258 18.69 -17.36 -8.51
CA ARG A 258 19.38 -16.10 -8.79
C ARG A 258 18.49 -15.21 -9.65
N ASP A 259 17.93 -15.77 -10.70
CA ASP A 259 17.10 -15.05 -11.66
C ASP A 259 15.75 -14.64 -11.04
N LEU A 260 15.14 -15.47 -10.20
CA LEU A 260 13.97 -15.10 -9.40
C LEU A 260 14.25 -13.94 -8.45
N ILE A 261 15.39 -13.95 -7.73
CA ILE A 261 15.78 -12.84 -6.86
C ILE A 261 16.02 -11.57 -7.69
N ALA A 262 16.66 -11.70 -8.86
CA ALA A 262 16.84 -10.60 -9.80
C ALA A 262 15.47 -10.03 -10.21
N TYR A 263 14.49 -10.86 -10.57
CA TYR A 263 13.13 -10.42 -10.87
C TYR A 263 12.45 -9.70 -9.70
N LEU A 264 12.35 -10.34 -8.52
CA LEU A 264 11.70 -9.79 -7.33
C LEU A 264 12.33 -8.47 -6.88
N SER A 265 13.65 -8.32 -7.07
CA SER A 265 14.37 -7.08 -6.80
C SER A 265 13.89 -5.92 -7.67
N ARG A 266 13.43 -6.16 -8.91
CA ARG A 266 12.95 -5.11 -9.82
C ARG A 266 11.52 -4.66 -9.55
N LEU A 267 10.80 -5.34 -8.66
CA LEU A 267 9.43 -5.00 -8.31
C LEU A 267 9.40 -3.80 -7.35
N GLY A 268 9.04 -2.63 -7.86
CA GLY A 268 9.05 -1.36 -7.11
C GLY A 268 7.71 -0.60 -7.15
N GLY A 269 6.61 -1.32 -7.32
CA GLY A 269 5.25 -0.83 -7.45
C GLY A 269 4.60 -1.30 -8.77
N ALA A 270 3.28 -1.19 -8.86
CA ALA A 270 2.59 -1.36 -10.13
C ALA A 270 3.09 -0.29 -11.11
N ALA A 271 3.46 -0.70 -12.32
CA ALA A 271 3.84 0.24 -13.36
C ALA A 271 2.64 1.11 -13.72
N GLY A 272 2.87 2.41 -13.92
CA GLY A 272 1.86 3.30 -14.47
C GLY A 272 1.55 2.91 -15.92
N GLY A 273 0.28 2.95 -16.29
CA GLY A 273 -0.22 2.57 -17.60
C GLY A 273 -0.97 1.23 -17.62
N PRO A 274 -1.51 0.86 -18.80
CA PRO A 274 -2.22 -0.38 -18.97
C PRO A 274 -1.29 -1.59 -18.89
N LEU A 275 -1.82 -2.73 -18.43
CA LEU A 275 -1.09 -3.99 -18.45
C LEU A 275 -0.83 -4.44 -19.90
N THR A 276 0.39 -4.88 -20.16
CA THR A 276 0.82 -5.41 -21.47
C THR A 276 0.48 -6.89 -21.66
N SER A 277 0.28 -7.62 -20.57
CA SER A 277 -0.20 -9.01 -20.59
C SER A 277 -1.67 -9.05 -20.20
N GLU A 278 -2.46 -9.89 -20.87
CA GLU A 278 -3.87 -10.08 -20.54
C GLU A 278 -4.01 -11.09 -19.38
N PRO A 279 -4.57 -10.67 -18.23
CA PRO A 279 -4.94 -11.59 -17.14
C PRO A 279 -6.11 -12.50 -17.52
N ASP A 280 -6.47 -13.40 -16.59
CA ASP A 280 -7.70 -14.19 -16.70
C ASP A 280 -8.92 -13.29 -16.99
N PRO A 281 -9.82 -13.69 -17.91
CA PRO A 281 -11.05 -12.96 -18.19
C PRO A 281 -11.92 -12.79 -16.94
N ILE A 282 -12.73 -11.72 -16.94
CA ILE A 282 -13.77 -11.54 -15.92
C ILE A 282 -14.78 -12.69 -16.02
N SER A 283 -15.14 -13.29 -14.89
CA SER A 283 -16.10 -14.39 -14.86
C SER A 283 -17.53 -13.88 -15.16
N ALA A 284 -18.35 -14.75 -15.76
CA ALA A 284 -19.76 -14.44 -16.00
C ALA A 284 -20.49 -14.12 -14.67
N ASP A 285 -20.16 -14.83 -13.59
CA ASP A 285 -20.74 -14.59 -12.27
C ASP A 285 -20.44 -13.18 -11.74
N ALA A 286 -19.21 -12.68 -11.95
CA ALA A 286 -18.83 -11.32 -11.56
C ALA A 286 -19.64 -10.27 -12.33
N ILE A 287 -19.86 -10.48 -13.63
CA ILE A 287 -20.70 -9.59 -14.45
C ILE A 287 -22.16 -9.66 -13.97
N GLN A 288 -22.67 -10.85 -13.66
CA GLN A 288 -24.04 -11.03 -13.15
C GLN A 288 -24.25 -10.39 -11.78
N GLN A 289 -23.25 -10.39 -10.90
CA GLN A 289 -23.32 -9.72 -9.60
C GLN A 289 -23.55 -8.20 -9.73
N VAL A 290 -23.01 -7.57 -10.77
CA VAL A 290 -23.24 -6.14 -11.05
C VAL A 290 -24.59 -5.90 -11.73
N LEU A 291 -24.96 -6.76 -12.69
CA LEU A 291 -26.24 -6.63 -13.42
C LEU A 291 -27.45 -6.88 -12.51
N ASN A 292 -27.38 -7.93 -11.70
CA ASN A 292 -28.46 -8.45 -10.87
C ASN A 292 -27.94 -8.71 -9.44
N PRO A 293 -27.62 -7.64 -8.68
CA PRO A 293 -27.10 -7.78 -7.33
C PRO A 293 -28.10 -8.50 -6.41
N LYS A 294 -27.58 -9.31 -5.48
CA LYS A 294 -28.42 -9.97 -4.49
C LYS A 294 -29.06 -8.92 -3.56
N PRO A 295 -30.23 -9.19 -2.96
CA PRO A 295 -30.78 -8.30 -1.94
C PRO A 295 -29.76 -8.00 -0.83
N GLY A 296 -29.51 -6.71 -0.58
CA GLY A 296 -28.52 -6.24 0.38
C GLY A 296 -27.14 -5.89 -0.20
N GLU A 297 -26.87 -6.23 -1.46
CA GLU A 297 -25.69 -5.74 -2.18
C GLU A 297 -25.95 -4.37 -2.83
N TRP A 298 -24.88 -3.60 -3.02
CA TRP A 298 -24.89 -2.27 -3.66
C TRP A 298 -23.58 -2.08 -4.44
N PRO A 299 -23.34 -2.81 -5.55
CA PRO A 299 -22.02 -2.90 -6.18
C PRO A 299 -21.61 -1.66 -7.01
N THR A 300 -22.52 -0.72 -7.24
CA THR A 300 -22.29 0.48 -8.07
C THR A 300 -22.78 1.74 -7.36
N TYR A 301 -22.38 2.93 -7.85
CA TYR A 301 -22.82 4.22 -7.31
C TYR A 301 -24.34 4.35 -7.13
N ASN A 302 -25.12 3.83 -8.10
CA ASN A 302 -26.58 3.88 -8.06
C ASN A 302 -27.24 2.60 -7.49
N GLY A 303 -26.44 1.65 -7.00
CA GLY A 303 -26.91 0.33 -6.55
C GLY A 303 -27.07 -0.62 -7.72
N ILE A 304 -27.99 -0.29 -8.65
CA ILE A 304 -28.22 -1.00 -9.90
C ILE A 304 -27.97 -0.11 -11.12
N LEU A 305 -27.73 -0.74 -12.27
CA LEU A 305 -27.36 -0.04 -13.51
C LEU A 305 -28.44 0.90 -14.06
N SER A 306 -29.72 0.68 -13.74
CA SER A 306 -30.80 1.57 -14.18
C SER A 306 -30.79 2.96 -13.53
N GLY A 307 -30.02 3.15 -12.45
CA GLY A 307 -29.88 4.46 -11.83
C GLY A 307 -30.99 4.84 -10.84
N ASN A 308 -31.98 3.98 -10.57
CA ASN A 308 -33.16 4.35 -9.77
C ASN A 308 -32.91 4.49 -8.25
N ARG A 309 -31.74 4.04 -7.75
CA ARG A 309 -31.32 4.08 -6.35
C ARG A 309 -32.34 3.48 -5.36
N HIS A 310 -33.10 2.47 -5.80
CA HIS A 310 -34.10 1.80 -4.98
C HIS A 310 -33.55 0.50 -4.36
N SER A 311 -33.82 0.28 -3.07
CA SER A 311 -33.54 -0.98 -2.37
C SER A 311 -34.84 -1.75 -2.12
N GLY A 312 -34.84 -3.06 -2.41
CA GLY A 312 -35.97 -3.94 -2.12
C GLY A 312 -36.02 -4.47 -0.67
N LEU A 313 -35.17 -3.97 0.23
CA LEU A 313 -35.16 -4.39 1.64
C LEU A 313 -36.29 -3.73 2.42
N GLU A 314 -37.01 -4.52 3.21
CA GLU A 314 -38.21 -4.05 3.96
C GLU A 314 -38.06 -4.09 5.49
N GLN A 315 -36.88 -4.52 5.98
CA GLN A 315 -36.62 -4.65 7.42
C GLN A 315 -36.85 -3.33 8.17
N ILE A 316 -36.38 -2.22 7.58
CA ILE A 316 -36.63 -0.86 8.06
C ILE A 316 -37.77 -0.28 7.25
N ASN A 317 -38.80 0.21 7.94
CA ASN A 317 -40.01 0.75 7.33
C ASN A 317 -40.60 1.86 8.19
N VAL A 318 -41.67 2.49 7.70
CA VAL A 318 -42.31 3.64 8.36
C VAL A 318 -42.86 3.31 9.75
N GLN A 319 -43.10 2.04 10.06
CA GLN A 319 -43.59 1.60 11.38
C GLN A 319 -42.46 1.48 12.42
N ASN A 320 -41.20 1.31 12.00
CA ASN A 320 -40.08 1.05 12.91
C ASN A 320 -38.87 1.98 12.77
N ALA A 321 -38.84 2.88 11.77
CA ALA A 321 -37.72 3.80 11.52
C ALA A 321 -37.36 4.68 12.73
N THR A 322 -38.31 4.96 13.62
CA THR A 322 -38.10 5.70 14.87
C THR A 322 -37.21 4.96 15.88
N ARG A 323 -36.91 3.68 15.65
CA ARG A 323 -36.07 2.84 16.52
C ARG A 323 -34.63 2.71 16.03
N LEU A 324 -34.25 3.40 14.95
CA LEU A 324 -32.90 3.36 14.41
C LEU A 324 -31.88 3.90 15.43
N GLN A 325 -30.75 3.23 15.52
CA GLN A 325 -29.63 3.59 16.37
C GLN A 325 -28.33 3.46 15.60
N LEU A 326 -27.37 4.33 15.89
CA LEU A 326 -26.00 4.23 15.37
C LEU A 326 -25.41 2.87 15.75
N GLN A 327 -24.97 2.09 14.77
CA GLN A 327 -24.28 0.82 14.99
C GLN A 327 -22.77 1.02 15.10
N TRP A 328 -22.19 1.76 14.16
CA TRP A 328 -20.77 2.11 14.13
C TRP A 328 -20.56 3.36 13.27
N SER A 329 -19.39 3.98 13.39
CA SER A 329 -18.97 5.12 12.56
C SER A 329 -17.51 4.94 12.14
N TYR A 330 -17.20 5.26 10.89
CA TYR A 330 -15.83 5.25 10.36
C TYR A 330 -15.47 6.64 9.84
N SER A 331 -14.30 7.14 10.21
CA SER A 331 -13.84 8.49 9.87
C SER A 331 -12.87 8.45 8.69
N LEU A 332 -13.18 9.23 7.65
CA LEU A 332 -12.29 9.46 6.52
C LEU A 332 -11.52 10.77 6.69
N PRO A 333 -10.31 10.90 6.11
CA PRO A 333 -9.46 12.09 6.23
C PRO A 333 -9.92 13.22 5.29
N SER A 334 -11.22 13.49 5.21
CA SER A 334 -11.79 14.58 4.40
C SER A 334 -12.99 15.20 5.12
N SER A 335 -13.10 16.53 5.05
CA SER A 335 -14.27 17.26 5.49
C SER A 335 -15.37 17.36 4.41
N GLU A 336 -15.05 16.99 3.16
CA GLU A 336 -15.96 17.03 2.02
C GLU A 336 -16.13 15.62 1.45
N LEU A 337 -17.23 14.95 1.82
CA LEU A 337 -17.57 13.60 1.39
C LEU A 337 -18.82 13.64 0.49
N GLN A 338 -18.68 13.13 -0.73
CA GLN A 338 -19.81 12.86 -1.65
C GLN A 338 -19.93 11.36 -1.97
N THR A 339 -19.12 10.54 -1.32
CA THR A 339 -19.02 9.10 -1.57
C THR A 339 -20.36 8.41 -1.32
N THR A 340 -20.77 7.56 -2.26
CA THR A 340 -21.76 6.52 -1.98
C THR A 340 -20.99 5.22 -1.69
N PRO A 341 -21.08 4.68 -0.46
CA PRO A 341 -20.48 3.39 -0.15
C PRO A 341 -21.03 2.31 -1.09
N VAL A 342 -20.14 1.48 -1.62
CA VAL A 342 -20.52 0.29 -2.40
C VAL A 342 -20.29 -0.96 -1.57
N VAL A 343 -21.20 -1.93 -1.65
CA VAL A 343 -21.19 -3.11 -0.78
C VAL A 343 -21.32 -4.38 -1.63
N SER A 344 -20.43 -5.34 -1.40
CA SER A 344 -20.45 -6.65 -2.04
C SER A 344 -19.94 -7.71 -1.07
N ASP A 345 -20.64 -8.84 -0.98
CA ASP A 345 -20.24 -9.97 -0.11
C ASP A 345 -19.89 -9.57 1.33
N GLY A 346 -20.63 -8.60 1.88
CA GLY A 346 -20.44 -8.09 3.25
C GLY A 346 -19.27 -7.11 3.42
N VAL A 347 -18.47 -6.87 2.39
CA VAL A 347 -17.42 -5.84 2.39
C VAL A 347 -18.01 -4.52 1.90
N MET A 348 -17.83 -3.46 2.67
CA MET A 348 -18.20 -2.08 2.31
C MET A 348 -16.95 -1.31 1.88
N TYR A 349 -16.99 -0.71 0.70
CA TYR A 349 -15.93 0.17 0.22
C TYR A 349 -16.38 1.62 0.31
N VAL A 350 -15.57 2.44 0.96
CA VAL A 350 -15.79 3.89 1.12
C VAL A 350 -14.64 4.66 0.49
N SER A 351 -14.93 5.80 -0.11
CA SER A 351 -13.91 6.63 -0.75
C SER A 351 -13.82 8.03 -0.17
N ALA A 352 -12.60 8.55 -0.18
CA ALA A 352 -12.28 9.96 -0.02
C ALA A 352 -11.44 10.37 -1.25
N PRO A 353 -11.06 11.65 -1.40
CA PRO A 353 -10.15 12.05 -2.48
C PRO A 353 -8.88 11.19 -2.45
N ASP A 354 -8.56 10.55 -3.58
CA ASP A 354 -7.38 9.69 -3.79
C ASP A 354 -7.25 8.49 -2.84
N GLN A 355 -8.32 8.15 -2.12
CA GLN A 355 -8.31 7.11 -1.10
C GLN A 355 -9.55 6.23 -1.20
N VAL A 356 -9.34 4.93 -0.97
CA VAL A 356 -10.41 3.96 -0.75
C VAL A 356 -10.04 3.03 0.39
N CYS A 357 -11.00 2.81 1.29
CA CYS A 357 -10.87 1.83 2.35
C CYS A 357 -11.96 0.77 2.22
N ALA A 358 -11.58 -0.49 2.44
CA ALA A 358 -12.50 -1.62 2.54
C ALA A 358 -12.76 -1.94 4.00
N LEU A 359 -14.03 -2.06 4.37
CA LEU A 359 -14.51 -2.24 5.73
C LEU A 359 -15.38 -3.50 5.81
N ASP A 360 -15.36 -4.14 6.96
CA ASP A 360 -16.42 -5.06 7.36
C ASP A 360 -17.73 -4.25 7.50
N SER A 361 -18.76 -4.54 6.69
CA SER A 361 -20.01 -3.76 6.69
C SER A 361 -20.81 -3.87 8.01
N ARG A 362 -20.57 -4.92 8.81
CA ARG A 362 -21.28 -5.15 10.07
C ARG A 362 -20.57 -4.48 11.24
N ALA A 363 -19.24 -4.59 11.29
CA ALA A 363 -18.43 -4.10 12.40
C ALA A 363 -17.79 -2.71 12.16
N GLY A 364 -17.73 -2.23 10.92
CA GLY A 364 -17.04 -0.99 10.55
C GLY A 364 -15.51 -1.09 10.62
N ARG A 365 -14.96 -2.30 10.77
CA ARG A 365 -13.52 -2.53 10.94
C ARG A 365 -12.82 -2.60 9.60
N GLU A 366 -11.72 -1.86 9.48
CA GLU A 366 -10.91 -1.81 8.27
C GLU A 366 -10.27 -3.18 7.94
N ILE A 367 -10.41 -3.59 6.69
CA ILE A 367 -9.73 -4.74 6.09
C ILE A 367 -8.39 -4.26 5.49
N TRP A 368 -8.48 -3.22 4.67
CA TRP A 368 -7.36 -2.50 4.09
C TRP A 368 -7.78 -1.06 3.74
N CYS A 369 -6.80 -0.16 3.64
CA CYS A 369 -7.00 1.15 3.02
C CYS A 369 -5.85 1.48 2.07
N TYR A 370 -6.20 2.01 0.90
CA TYR A 370 -5.28 2.44 -0.14
C TYR A 370 -5.39 3.95 -0.31
N THR A 371 -4.25 4.63 -0.34
CA THR A 371 -4.14 6.04 -0.74
C THR A 371 -3.17 6.11 -1.90
N ARG A 372 -3.61 6.69 -3.01
CA ARG A 372 -2.73 6.89 -4.16
C ARG A 372 -1.68 7.96 -3.82
N PRO A 373 -0.39 7.69 -4.00
CA PRO A 373 0.63 8.72 -3.88
C PRO A 373 0.34 9.84 -4.87
N SER A 374 0.31 11.09 -4.40
CA SER A 374 0.20 12.23 -5.31
C SER A 374 1.52 12.41 -6.05
N ASP A 375 1.48 12.44 -7.39
CA ASP A 375 2.61 12.89 -8.19
C ASP A 375 2.80 14.40 -7.95
N THR A 376 3.70 14.76 -7.04
CA THR A 376 4.08 16.16 -6.76
C THR A 376 4.69 16.89 -7.96
N ALA A 377 4.88 16.17 -9.08
CA ALA A 377 5.29 16.69 -10.37
C ALA A 377 4.12 17.18 -11.26
N SER A 378 2.87 17.15 -10.78
CA SER A 378 1.79 17.84 -11.48
C SER A 378 2.06 19.35 -11.40
N PRO A 379 2.40 20.01 -12.53
CA PRO A 379 2.82 21.40 -12.50
C PRO A 379 1.69 22.23 -11.87
N SER A 380 2.09 23.14 -11.00
CA SER A 380 1.32 24.04 -10.14
C SER A 380 0.35 25.01 -10.85
N GLY A 381 -0.24 24.60 -11.97
CA GLY A 381 -1.23 25.34 -12.75
C GLY A 381 -2.62 24.68 -12.84
N ALA A 382 -2.78 23.45 -12.33
CA ALA A 382 -4.09 22.78 -12.25
C ALA A 382 -4.89 23.12 -10.98
N GLN A 383 -4.48 24.14 -10.23
CA GLN A 383 -5.28 24.75 -9.15
C GLN A 383 -6.36 25.66 -9.77
N GLY A 384 -7.21 25.09 -10.63
CA GLY A 384 -8.44 25.75 -11.04
C GLY A 384 -9.43 25.71 -9.89
N VAL A 385 -9.72 26.86 -9.28
CA VAL A 385 -10.88 27.16 -8.42
C VAL A 385 -11.39 25.97 -7.58
N GLY A 386 -10.78 25.77 -6.40
CA GLY A 386 -11.20 24.75 -5.41
C GLY A 386 -10.06 24.05 -4.65
N ALA A 387 -8.81 24.48 -4.82
CA ALA A 387 -7.62 23.81 -4.28
C ALA A 387 -7.30 24.09 -2.80
N ALA A 388 -8.31 24.21 -1.94
CA ALA A 388 -8.15 24.26 -0.49
C ALA A 388 -9.18 23.34 0.17
N GLY A 389 -8.78 22.07 0.35
CA GLY A 389 -9.65 20.96 0.75
C GLY A 389 -9.77 19.97 -0.40
N GLY A 390 -9.27 18.74 -0.23
CA GLY A 390 -9.26 17.73 -1.29
C GLY A 390 -10.63 17.60 -1.94
N SER A 391 -10.70 17.79 -3.25
CA SER A 391 -11.99 17.88 -3.93
C SER A 391 -12.75 16.54 -3.88
N PRO A 392 -14.07 16.55 -3.66
CA PRO A 392 -14.82 15.36 -3.25
C PRO A 392 -14.85 14.28 -4.35
N ASN A 393 -14.75 13.01 -3.93
CA ASN A 393 -14.93 11.84 -4.77
C ASN A 393 -16.34 11.23 -4.55
N ARG A 394 -17.04 10.86 -5.64
CA ARG A 394 -18.43 10.36 -5.57
C ARG A 394 -18.56 8.88 -5.24
N GLY A 395 -17.50 8.10 -5.37
CA GLY A 395 -17.56 6.68 -5.07
C GLY A 395 -16.69 5.85 -6.01
N LEU A 396 -17.09 4.59 -6.10
CA LEU A 396 -16.31 3.49 -6.65
C LEU A 396 -17.20 2.63 -7.56
N ALA A 397 -16.58 1.71 -8.29
CA ALA A 397 -17.28 0.60 -8.93
C ALA A 397 -16.61 -0.72 -8.59
N LEU A 398 -17.41 -1.79 -8.51
CA LEU A 398 -16.95 -3.14 -8.24
C LEU A 398 -17.14 -4.04 -9.47
N LEU A 399 -16.23 -4.99 -9.69
CA LEU A 399 -16.38 -6.09 -10.64
C LEU A 399 -15.57 -7.31 -10.18
N GLY A 400 -16.24 -8.30 -9.61
CA GLY A 400 -15.57 -9.48 -9.07
C GLY A 400 -14.56 -9.10 -8.00
N ASP A 401 -13.28 -9.41 -8.23
CA ASP A 401 -12.18 -9.08 -7.33
C ASP A 401 -11.58 -7.68 -7.54
N ARG A 402 -12.26 -6.79 -8.26
CA ARG A 402 -11.74 -5.47 -8.67
C ARG A 402 -12.53 -4.33 -8.08
N VAL A 403 -11.81 -3.30 -7.66
CA VAL A 403 -12.34 -2.01 -7.20
C VAL A 403 -11.76 -0.91 -8.08
N PHE A 404 -12.62 -0.09 -8.66
CA PHE A 404 -12.23 1.02 -9.54
C PHE A 404 -12.45 2.37 -8.87
N LEU A 405 -11.44 3.25 -8.97
CA LEU A 405 -11.42 4.60 -8.43
C LEU A 405 -10.90 5.59 -9.48
N THR A 406 -11.54 6.75 -9.61
CA THR A 406 -10.92 7.91 -10.27
C THR A 406 -10.25 8.83 -9.26
N THR A 407 -9.12 9.43 -9.62
CA THR A 407 -8.29 10.25 -8.72
C THR A 407 -8.25 11.72 -9.12
N SER A 408 -7.84 12.58 -8.20
CA SER A 408 -7.82 14.04 -8.34
C SER A 408 -6.95 14.52 -9.53
N ASP A 409 -5.98 13.73 -9.97
CA ASP A 409 -5.13 13.95 -11.14
C ASP A 409 -5.58 13.19 -12.41
N ALA A 410 -6.85 12.76 -12.43
CA ALA A 410 -7.54 12.12 -13.55
C ALA A 410 -6.99 10.74 -13.95
N HIS A 411 -6.44 9.99 -12.99
CA HIS A 411 -6.19 8.58 -13.20
C HIS A 411 -7.46 7.75 -12.96
N LEU A 412 -7.53 6.61 -13.64
CA LEU A 412 -8.41 5.49 -13.32
C LEU A 412 -7.53 4.37 -12.76
N VAL A 413 -7.82 3.94 -11.54
CA VAL A 413 -7.05 2.94 -10.80
C VAL A 413 -7.91 1.71 -10.59
N CYS A 414 -7.33 0.54 -10.84
CA CYS A 414 -7.90 -0.75 -10.45
C CYS A 414 -7.12 -1.34 -9.29
N LEU A 415 -7.83 -1.69 -8.23
CA LEU A 415 -7.29 -2.36 -7.05
C LEU A 415 -7.87 -3.76 -6.92
N ASN A 416 -7.11 -4.67 -6.33
CA ASN A 416 -7.64 -5.95 -5.90
C ASN A 416 -8.54 -5.75 -4.67
N GLY A 417 -9.78 -6.23 -4.71
CA GLY A 417 -10.81 -6.03 -3.69
C GLY A 417 -10.49 -6.69 -2.34
N LEU A 418 -9.62 -7.70 -2.32
CA LEU A 418 -9.24 -8.42 -1.11
C LEU A 418 -8.03 -7.81 -0.40
N THR A 419 -7.09 -7.24 -1.15
CA THR A 419 -5.82 -6.74 -0.59
C THR A 419 -5.63 -5.23 -0.68
N GLY A 420 -6.37 -4.54 -1.56
CA GLY A 420 -6.15 -3.14 -1.90
C GLY A 420 -4.91 -2.91 -2.78
N GLY A 421 -4.25 -3.98 -3.25
CA GLY A 421 -3.07 -3.90 -4.12
C GLY A 421 -3.42 -3.35 -5.50
N VAL A 422 -2.58 -2.46 -6.03
CA VAL A 422 -2.79 -1.85 -7.35
C VAL A 422 -2.58 -2.89 -8.44
N MET A 423 -3.61 -3.11 -9.25
CA MET A 423 -3.56 -4.00 -10.42
C MET A 423 -3.10 -3.25 -11.67
N TRP A 424 -3.63 -2.05 -11.88
CA TRP A 424 -3.19 -1.11 -12.91
C TRP A 424 -3.63 0.32 -12.56
N ASP A 425 -2.94 1.30 -13.14
CA ASP A 425 -3.19 2.73 -12.91
C ASP A 425 -2.97 3.49 -14.24
N VAL A 426 -4.05 3.98 -14.86
CA VAL A 426 -3.98 4.66 -16.16
C VAL A 426 -4.36 6.11 -16.05
N ASN A 427 -3.56 6.99 -16.66
CA ASN A 427 -3.93 8.39 -16.83
C ASN A 427 -5.00 8.49 -17.92
N MET A 428 -6.19 9.00 -17.58
CA MET A 428 -7.31 9.01 -18.52
C MET A 428 -7.14 9.97 -19.71
N PRO A 429 -6.64 11.21 -19.53
CA PRO A 429 -6.38 12.15 -20.61
C PRO A 429 -5.03 11.90 -21.30
N ASP A 430 -4.93 12.29 -22.57
CA ASP A 430 -3.66 12.18 -23.32
C ASP A 430 -2.60 13.18 -22.85
N SER A 431 -3.02 14.28 -22.22
CA SER A 431 -2.14 15.31 -21.66
C SER A 431 -2.56 15.63 -20.22
N PRO A 432 -1.69 15.36 -19.22
CA PRO A 432 -2.01 15.58 -17.82
C PRO A 432 -2.16 17.08 -17.47
N GLY A 433 -2.81 17.35 -16.33
CA GLY A 433 -2.77 18.68 -15.70
C GLY A 433 -3.93 19.64 -16.02
N ARG A 434 -4.94 19.21 -16.79
CA ARG A 434 -6.19 20.00 -17.00
C ARG A 434 -7.46 19.31 -16.54
N TYR A 435 -7.33 18.03 -16.20
CA TYR A 435 -8.45 17.15 -15.87
C TYR A 435 -8.30 16.71 -14.41
N SER A 436 -9.43 16.42 -13.78
CA SER A 436 -9.48 15.76 -12.48
C SER A 436 -10.53 14.65 -12.51
N GLY A 437 -10.36 13.61 -11.70
CA GLY A 437 -11.28 12.47 -11.59
C GLY A 437 -12.01 12.49 -10.25
N ARG A 438 -13.33 12.59 -10.31
CA ARG A 438 -14.21 12.62 -9.11
C ARG A 438 -15.50 11.82 -9.30
N VAL A 439 -15.68 11.25 -10.49
CA VAL A 439 -16.86 10.47 -10.86
C VAL A 439 -16.70 9.07 -10.28
N ALA A 440 -17.77 8.47 -9.76
CA ALA A 440 -17.73 7.04 -9.50
C ALA A 440 -17.75 6.32 -10.86
N PRO A 441 -16.78 5.44 -11.18
CA PRO A 441 -16.80 4.71 -12.44
C PRO A 441 -18.10 3.92 -12.62
N LEU A 442 -18.41 3.55 -13.86
CA LEU A 442 -19.50 2.65 -14.19
C LEU A 442 -18.94 1.39 -14.83
N VAL A 443 -19.26 0.23 -14.29
CA VAL A 443 -18.90 -1.06 -14.89
C VAL A 443 -20.04 -1.55 -15.77
N VAL A 444 -19.71 -1.96 -16.99
CA VAL A 444 -20.64 -2.57 -17.96
C VAL A 444 -19.94 -3.77 -18.59
N GLY A 445 -20.42 -4.98 -18.32
CA GLY A 445 -19.74 -6.19 -18.79
C GLY A 445 -18.30 -6.26 -18.28
N ASP A 446 -17.33 -6.34 -19.18
CA ASP A 446 -15.89 -6.40 -18.90
C ASP A 446 -15.16 -5.06 -19.07
N ILE A 447 -15.91 -3.95 -19.23
CA ILE A 447 -15.36 -2.60 -19.35
C ILE A 447 -15.73 -1.72 -18.16
N VAL A 448 -14.86 -0.77 -17.87
CA VAL A 448 -15.07 0.30 -16.89
C VAL A 448 -15.10 1.64 -17.63
N VAL A 449 -16.20 2.36 -17.46
CA VAL A 449 -16.48 3.66 -18.06
C VAL A 449 -16.25 4.75 -17.03
N ALA A 450 -15.45 5.75 -17.39
CA ALA A 450 -15.14 6.87 -16.52
C ALA A 450 -15.09 8.17 -17.32
N GLY A 451 -15.60 9.21 -16.69
CA GLY A 451 -15.50 10.59 -17.14
C GLY A 451 -14.51 11.40 -16.29
N HIS A 452 -14.63 12.72 -16.37
CA HIS A 452 -13.75 13.63 -15.66
C HIS A 452 -14.46 14.92 -15.24
N GLU A 453 -13.77 15.73 -14.44
CA GLU A 453 -14.13 17.08 -14.03
C GLU A 453 -13.21 18.15 -14.65
N GLY A 454 -13.48 19.42 -14.33
CA GLY A 454 -12.70 20.57 -14.82
C GLY A 454 -13.39 21.38 -15.92
N GLY A 455 -14.70 21.20 -16.15
CA GLY A 455 -15.45 21.86 -17.21
C GLY A 455 -15.45 23.39 -17.14
N ASP A 456 -15.18 23.97 -15.96
CA ASP A 456 -15.01 25.41 -15.75
C ASP A 456 -13.65 25.93 -16.24
N GLY A 457 -12.70 25.03 -16.50
CA GLY A 457 -11.36 25.32 -17.00
C GLY A 457 -11.21 25.05 -18.50
N PRO A 458 -10.08 25.46 -19.11
CA PRO A 458 -9.86 25.35 -20.54
C PRO A 458 -9.50 23.91 -20.96
N LEU A 459 -10.51 23.04 -21.07
CA LEU A 459 -10.39 21.65 -21.49
C LEU A 459 -11.41 21.26 -22.56
N ARG A 460 -11.20 20.09 -23.18
CA ARG A 460 -12.16 19.46 -24.10
C ARG A 460 -12.70 18.18 -23.45
N GLY A 461 -14.00 18.15 -23.19
CA GLY A 461 -14.61 17.07 -22.44
C GLY A 461 -14.64 15.71 -23.15
N PHE A 462 -14.55 14.63 -22.39
CA PHE A 462 -14.66 13.26 -22.91
C PHE A 462 -15.30 12.29 -21.91
N LEU A 463 -15.80 11.17 -22.43
CA LEU A 463 -16.11 9.94 -21.70
C LEU A 463 -15.27 8.81 -22.29
N ALA A 464 -14.73 7.91 -21.47
CA ALA A 464 -13.87 6.84 -21.96
C ALA A 464 -14.20 5.50 -21.30
N ALA A 465 -14.01 4.41 -22.05
CA ALA A 465 -14.10 3.05 -21.54
C ALA A 465 -12.75 2.35 -21.62
N TYR A 466 -12.45 1.56 -20.60
CA TYR A 466 -11.22 0.81 -20.47
C TYR A 466 -11.54 -0.65 -20.18
N LYS A 467 -10.72 -1.59 -20.69
CA LYS A 467 -10.83 -3.00 -20.30
C LYS A 467 -10.62 -3.12 -18.79
N ALA A 468 -11.55 -3.73 -18.07
CA ALA A 468 -11.48 -3.89 -16.62
C ALA A 468 -10.23 -4.69 -16.17
N THR A 469 -9.77 -5.62 -17.02
CA THR A 469 -8.63 -6.49 -16.72
C THR A 469 -7.29 -5.79 -16.85
N THR A 470 -7.12 -4.90 -17.84
CA THR A 470 -5.82 -4.34 -18.21
C THR A 470 -5.72 -2.82 -18.12
N GLY A 471 -6.83 -2.10 -18.02
CA GLY A 471 -6.84 -0.64 -18.13
C GLY A 471 -6.61 -0.13 -19.56
N GLN A 472 -6.59 -1.01 -20.58
CA GLN A 472 -6.43 -0.59 -21.97
C GLN A 472 -7.66 0.19 -22.44
N LEU A 473 -7.46 1.36 -23.04
CA LEU A 473 -8.53 2.17 -23.64
C LEU A 473 -9.24 1.36 -24.74
N VAL A 474 -10.56 1.22 -24.63
CA VAL A 474 -11.42 0.56 -25.60
C VAL A 474 -11.98 1.59 -26.58
N TRP A 475 -12.57 2.66 -26.05
CA TRP A 475 -13.10 3.77 -26.83
C TRP A 475 -13.05 5.07 -26.03
N ARG A 476 -13.08 6.20 -26.76
CA ARG A 476 -13.28 7.53 -26.19
C ARG A 476 -14.32 8.29 -27.00
N PHE A 477 -15.30 8.83 -26.30
CA PHE A 477 -16.31 9.75 -26.83
C PHE A 477 -15.96 11.17 -26.39
N TRP A 478 -15.84 12.10 -27.34
CA TRP A 478 -15.61 13.52 -27.04
C TRP A 478 -16.94 14.24 -26.98
N THR A 479 -17.21 14.95 -25.88
CA THR A 479 -18.48 15.69 -25.70
C THR A 479 -18.51 17.00 -26.47
N ILE A 480 -17.33 17.53 -26.82
CA ILE A 480 -17.16 18.70 -27.68
C ILE A 480 -16.59 18.23 -29.02
N PRO A 481 -17.17 18.58 -30.18
CA PRO A 481 -16.68 18.13 -31.49
C PRO A 481 -15.31 18.74 -31.85
N ARG A 482 -14.59 18.14 -32.81
CA ARG A 482 -13.46 18.78 -33.51
C ARG A 482 -13.95 19.61 -34.69
N PRO A 483 -13.17 20.58 -35.18
CA PRO A 483 -13.45 21.23 -36.47
C PRO A 483 -13.70 20.20 -37.58
N GLY A 484 -14.87 20.26 -38.22
CA GLY A 484 -15.28 19.34 -39.29
C GLY A 484 -16.11 18.14 -38.82
N GLU A 485 -16.23 17.90 -37.51
CA GLU A 485 -17.20 16.93 -36.96
C GLU A 485 -18.61 17.56 -36.90
N PRO A 486 -19.69 16.75 -36.91
CA PRO A 486 -21.06 17.26 -36.76
C PRO A 486 -21.21 18.17 -35.53
N ALA A 487 -21.99 19.24 -35.68
CA ALA A 487 -22.20 20.29 -34.68
C ALA A 487 -20.97 21.18 -34.39
N SER A 488 -19.83 21.01 -35.08
CA SER A 488 -18.69 21.94 -34.92
C SER A 488 -18.99 23.34 -35.47
N GLU A 489 -19.90 23.45 -36.43
CA GLU A 489 -20.35 24.72 -37.01
C GLU A 489 -21.11 25.62 -36.04
N THR A 490 -21.59 25.07 -34.91
CA THR A 490 -22.27 25.85 -33.87
C THR A 490 -21.29 26.59 -32.95
N TRP A 491 -19.98 26.39 -33.13
CA TRP A 491 -18.93 26.98 -32.32
C TRP A 491 -18.11 28.00 -33.11
N ARG A 492 -17.62 29.06 -32.44
CA ARG A 492 -16.86 30.14 -33.08
C ARG A 492 -15.39 30.12 -32.67
N GLY A 493 -14.50 30.15 -33.67
CA GLY A 493 -13.06 30.27 -33.46
C GLY A 493 -12.49 29.13 -32.62
N LYS A 494 -11.62 29.46 -31.64
CA LYS A 494 -10.92 28.47 -30.80
C LYS A 494 -11.76 27.89 -29.66
N ALA A 495 -13.03 28.27 -29.52
CA ALA A 495 -13.88 27.79 -28.43
C ALA A 495 -14.03 26.26 -28.42
N LEU A 496 -13.91 25.60 -29.57
CA LEU A 496 -13.92 24.13 -29.70
C LEU A 496 -12.74 23.44 -29.00
N GLU A 497 -11.60 24.11 -28.87
CA GLU A 497 -10.40 23.53 -28.25
C GLU A 497 -10.54 23.42 -26.72
N THR A 498 -11.39 24.26 -26.12
CA THR A 498 -11.52 24.42 -24.67
C THR A 498 -12.98 24.59 -24.22
N GLY A 499 -13.92 23.95 -24.92
CA GLY A 499 -15.36 24.18 -24.75
C GLY A 499 -15.98 23.63 -23.46
N GLY A 500 -15.18 23.07 -22.55
CA GLY A 500 -15.68 22.41 -21.35
C GLY A 500 -16.28 21.05 -21.67
N GLY A 501 -17.51 20.79 -21.24
CA GLY A 501 -18.22 19.53 -21.53
C GLY A 501 -17.80 18.34 -20.64
N ALA A 502 -17.39 18.61 -19.40
CA ALA A 502 -16.98 17.57 -18.45
C ALA A 502 -18.11 16.59 -18.11
N THR A 503 -17.75 15.31 -17.94
CA THR A 503 -18.64 14.15 -17.77
C THR A 503 -18.57 13.63 -16.33
N TRP A 504 -18.93 14.49 -15.39
CA TRP A 504 -18.55 14.33 -13.98
C TRP A 504 -19.53 13.53 -13.12
N LEU A 505 -20.63 13.06 -13.71
CA LEU A 505 -21.62 12.21 -13.05
C LEU A 505 -21.61 10.79 -13.63
N THR A 506 -21.90 9.82 -12.77
CA THR A 506 -22.05 8.42 -13.17
C THR A 506 -23.36 8.26 -13.96
N GLY A 507 -23.26 7.70 -15.16
CA GLY A 507 -24.41 7.38 -16.00
C GLY A 507 -25.21 6.16 -15.51
N SER A 508 -26.15 5.74 -16.33
CA SER A 508 -26.92 4.50 -16.19
C SER A 508 -26.56 3.54 -17.32
N TYR A 509 -27.02 2.30 -17.24
CA TYR A 509 -26.91 1.36 -18.35
C TYR A 509 -28.17 0.50 -18.46
N ASP A 510 -28.65 0.36 -19.69
CA ASP A 510 -29.75 -0.53 -20.05
C ASP A 510 -29.20 -1.72 -20.82
N SER A 511 -29.24 -2.90 -20.18
CA SER A 511 -28.74 -4.15 -20.75
C SER A 511 -29.60 -4.71 -21.88
N GLU A 512 -30.87 -4.30 -21.98
CA GLU A 512 -31.76 -4.76 -23.06
C GLU A 512 -31.43 -4.07 -24.39
N THR A 513 -31.15 -2.77 -24.33
CA THR A 513 -30.81 -1.99 -25.53
C THR A 513 -29.31 -1.83 -25.75
N GLY A 514 -28.49 -2.11 -24.74
CA GLY A 514 -27.05 -1.88 -24.77
C GLY A 514 -26.66 -0.40 -24.66
N SER A 515 -27.56 0.45 -24.15
CA SER A 515 -27.38 1.90 -24.08
C SER A 515 -26.77 2.34 -22.75
N LEU A 516 -25.84 3.30 -22.80
CA LEU A 516 -25.21 3.97 -21.67
C LEU A 516 -25.71 5.41 -21.51
#